data_AF-A0A4W5MMX2-F1
#
_entry.id   AF-A0A4W5MMX2-F1
#
_cell.length_a   1.000
_cell.length_b   1.000
_cell.length_c   1.000
_cell.angle_alpha   90.00
_cell.angle_beta   90.00
_cell.angle_gamma   90.00
#
_symmetry.space_group_name_H-M   'P 1'
#
loop_
_entity.id
_entity.type
_entity.pdbx_description
1 polymer ?
#
loop_
_entity_poly.entity_id
_entity_poly.type
_entity_poly.pdbx_seq_one_letter_code
_entity_poly.pdbx_strand_id
1 'polypeptide(L)'
;MERDMNVSSTSSVVHWLASLTLTLLGSVHPMPVTIDPVCTADTTAKYSLTFTGMWSQTSFPKQYPIYRPPAQWSPLIGVTHSSDYHIWQQNEFASNGVREFSEKGEAWTLMKEVEAAGERIQSVYGLFSAPALVGGTGQMTSEFEVFARHSFLSFIVRIVPSPDWFLGVDSFNLCEGDQWKESVTLELYPYDAGTDSGFTFSSPNFETIPQDKVTQITSSSPSHPANSFYYPRLKNLPPMGKVTLTKTKNNQIFSIPMEPTQFNQTGNEIGNEIEDSLINSTPLDCEVSAWSPWGLCKGKCGDSGVRHRTRYIHLQPANNGVVCPPLEEDNKCIPDNCL
;
A
#
# COMPACT_ATOMS: atom_id res chain seq x y z
N MET A 1 49.65 -58.05 71.77
CA MET A 1 51.00 -57.53 71.48
C MET A 1 50.93 -56.78 70.16
N GLU A 2 50.18 -55.68 70.11
CA GLU A 2 50.63 -54.33 70.52
C GLU A 2 51.90 -53.89 69.78
N ARG A 3 51.72 -52.95 68.85
CA ARG A 3 52.29 -51.62 69.07
C ARG A 3 51.45 -50.54 68.37
N ASP A 4 51.04 -49.59 69.21
CA ASP A 4 50.25 -48.40 68.95
C ASP A 4 51.04 -47.22 68.37
N MET A 5 50.27 -46.26 67.83
CA MET A 5 50.47 -44.78 67.81
C MET A 5 51.68 -44.23 67.02
N ASN A 6 51.66 -43.09 66.31
CA ASN A 6 50.92 -41.82 66.43
C ASN A 6 51.19 -41.00 65.13
N VAL A 7 50.20 -40.41 64.43
CA VAL A 7 49.68 -39.01 64.51
C VAL A 7 50.53 -37.90 63.86
N SER A 8 49.81 -37.08 63.08
CA SER A 8 50.07 -35.72 62.56
C SER A 8 50.83 -35.63 61.23
N SER A 9 50.59 -34.66 60.34
CA SER A 9 49.49 -33.74 60.04
C SER A 9 50.05 -32.85 58.92
N THR A 10 49.17 -32.30 58.08
CA THR A 10 49.41 -31.21 57.13
C THR A 10 50.21 -31.58 55.89
N SER A 11 49.97 -31.00 54.73
CA SER A 11 48.87 -30.25 54.11
C SER A 11 49.42 -29.91 52.74
N SER A 12 48.56 -29.93 51.73
CA SER A 12 48.76 -29.33 50.41
C SER A 12 49.68 -30.07 49.41
N VAL A 13 49.21 -30.05 48.16
CA VAL A 13 49.91 -30.37 46.92
C VAL A 13 49.85 -31.82 46.43
N VAL A 14 48.66 -32.44 46.35
CA VAL A 14 48.41 -33.50 45.34
C VAL A 14 46.95 -33.50 44.90
N HIS A 15 46.56 -32.65 43.95
CA HIS A 15 45.37 -32.88 43.11
C HIS A 15 45.54 -32.17 41.76
N TRP A 16 46.48 -32.67 40.95
CA TRP A 16 46.44 -32.51 39.51
C TRP A 16 46.38 -33.92 38.92
N LEU A 17 45.48 -34.13 37.93
CA LEU A 17 45.31 -35.32 37.08
C LEU A 17 44.16 -36.30 37.41
N ALA A 18 42.96 -35.81 37.74
CA ALA A 18 41.74 -36.56 37.46
C ALA A 18 40.50 -35.65 37.38
N SER A 19 40.17 -35.17 36.18
CA SER A 19 38.79 -35.06 35.68
C SER A 19 38.78 -34.25 34.38
N LEU A 20 38.94 -34.93 33.24
CA LEU A 20 38.71 -34.36 31.91
C LEU A 20 37.57 -35.14 31.25
N THR A 21 36.36 -35.03 31.81
CA THR A 21 35.08 -35.39 31.16
C THR A 21 33.95 -34.69 31.93
N LEU A 22 32.96 -34.13 31.20
CA LEU A 22 31.86 -33.23 31.64
C LEU A 22 32.33 -31.78 31.89
N THR A 23 32.05 -30.80 31.02
CA THR A 23 30.71 -30.27 30.76
C THR A 23 30.60 -29.57 29.39
N LEU A 24 29.90 -30.18 28.43
CA LEU A 24 29.30 -29.49 27.28
C LEU A 24 27.86 -29.96 27.14
N LEU A 25 27.06 -29.72 28.17
CA LEU A 25 25.61 -29.57 28.02
C LEU A 25 25.35 -28.08 28.11
N GLY A 26 25.58 -27.39 26.98
CA GLY A 26 24.97 -26.09 26.77
C GLY A 26 23.47 -26.28 26.95
N SER A 27 22.89 -25.54 27.87
CA SER A 27 21.44 -25.43 28.03
C SER A 27 20.86 -24.92 26.71
N VAL A 28 20.39 -25.85 25.87
CA VAL A 28 19.51 -25.55 24.75
C VAL A 28 18.21 -25.08 25.40
N HIS A 29 18.08 -23.78 25.61
CA HIS A 29 16.78 -23.21 25.89
C HIS A 29 15.95 -23.48 24.63
N PRO A 30 14.83 -24.23 24.72
CA PRO A 30 13.93 -24.32 23.59
C PRO A 30 13.51 -22.88 23.29
N MET A 31 13.93 -22.37 22.13
CA MET A 31 13.35 -21.15 21.62
C MET A 31 11.85 -21.41 21.53
N PRO A 32 10.99 -20.57 22.14
CA PRO A 32 9.56 -20.71 21.94
C PRO A 32 9.34 -20.64 20.43
N VAL A 33 8.86 -21.73 19.85
CA VAL A 33 8.26 -21.70 18.53
C VAL A 33 7.18 -20.65 18.65
N THR A 34 7.31 -19.53 17.93
CA THR A 34 6.23 -18.57 17.76
C THR A 34 5.17 -19.28 16.94
N ILE A 35 4.35 -20.07 17.62
CA ILE A 35 3.12 -20.60 17.05
C ILE A 35 2.28 -19.35 16.83
N ASP A 36 2.03 -19.00 15.56
CA ASP A 36 1.07 -17.95 15.23
C ASP A 36 -0.19 -18.19 16.08
N PRO A 37 -0.73 -17.15 16.73
CA PRO A 37 -1.83 -17.33 17.66
C PRO A 37 -2.98 -18.02 16.93
N VAL A 38 -3.14 -19.31 17.20
CA VAL A 38 -4.11 -20.16 16.53
C VAL A 38 -5.48 -19.63 16.91
N CYS A 39 -6.26 -19.23 15.91
CA CYS A 39 -7.62 -18.77 16.16
C CYS A 39 -8.44 -19.93 16.73
N THR A 40 -9.02 -19.73 17.91
CA THR A 40 -9.88 -20.70 18.60
C THR A 40 -11.33 -20.23 18.68
N ALA A 41 -11.74 -19.31 17.80
CA ALA A 41 -13.11 -18.81 17.79
C ALA A 41 -14.11 -19.92 17.41
N ASP A 42 -15.10 -20.15 18.28
CA ASP A 42 -16.06 -21.26 18.12
C ASP A 42 -17.13 -21.01 17.05
N THR A 43 -17.34 -19.74 16.67
CA THR A 43 -18.40 -19.33 15.75
C THR A 43 -17.83 -18.61 14.54
N THR A 44 -18.54 -18.69 13.42
CA THR A 44 -18.21 -17.91 12.23
C THR A 44 -18.60 -16.45 12.43
N ALA A 45 -17.83 -15.55 11.83
CA ALA A 45 -18.13 -14.12 11.86
C ALA A 45 -18.37 -13.58 10.45
N LYS A 46 -19.37 -12.71 10.33
CA LYS A 46 -19.65 -11.93 9.12
C LYS A 46 -19.04 -10.55 9.27
N TYR A 47 -18.41 -10.06 8.22
CA TYR A 47 -17.83 -8.74 8.18
C TYR A 47 -18.34 -7.96 6.97
N SER A 48 -18.48 -6.66 7.17
CA SER A 48 -18.59 -5.68 6.10
C SER A 48 -17.23 -5.02 5.90
N LEU A 49 -16.71 -5.09 4.67
CA LEU A 49 -15.54 -4.37 4.21
C LEU A 49 -16.00 -3.08 3.54
N THR A 50 -15.52 -1.93 4.02
CA THR A 50 -15.69 -0.64 3.34
C THR A 50 -14.32 -0.10 2.97
N PHE A 51 -14.04 -0.05 1.66
CA PHE A 51 -12.88 0.64 1.12
C PHE A 51 -13.27 2.07 0.81
N THR A 52 -12.50 3.03 1.32
CA THR A 52 -12.60 4.46 1.03
C THR A 52 -11.40 4.88 0.18
N GLY A 53 -11.65 5.26 -1.07
CA GLY A 53 -10.65 5.90 -1.92
C GLY A 53 -10.38 7.32 -1.40
N MET A 54 -9.10 7.65 -1.21
CA MET A 54 -8.64 8.97 -0.73
C MET A 54 -7.65 9.62 -1.71
N TRP A 55 -7.65 9.15 -2.96
CA TRP A 55 -6.83 9.71 -4.01
C TRP A 55 -7.50 10.95 -4.57
N SER A 56 -7.06 12.12 -4.11
CA SER A 56 -7.58 13.42 -4.54
C SER A 56 -6.47 14.26 -5.15
N GLN A 57 -6.83 15.26 -5.96
CA GLN A 57 -5.86 16.21 -6.51
C GLN A 57 -5.19 17.05 -5.41
N THR A 58 -5.84 17.24 -4.26
CA THR A 58 -5.27 17.97 -3.13
C THR A 58 -4.21 17.16 -2.39
N SER A 59 -4.49 15.87 -2.13
CA SER A 59 -3.57 14.97 -1.43
C SER A 59 -2.44 14.45 -2.33
N PHE A 60 -2.71 14.26 -3.62
CA PHE A 60 -1.74 13.80 -4.62
C PHE A 60 -1.79 14.68 -5.88
N PRO A 61 -1.30 15.93 -5.81
CA PRO A 61 -1.39 16.88 -6.92
C PRO A 61 -0.49 16.54 -8.11
N LYS A 62 0.60 15.77 -7.90
CA LYS A 62 1.56 15.45 -8.95
C LYS A 62 0.92 14.52 -9.98
N GLN A 63 0.82 15.02 -11.22
CA GLN A 63 0.31 14.27 -12.37
C GLN A 63 -1.06 13.63 -12.16
N TYR A 64 -1.90 14.21 -11.28
CA TYR A 64 -3.23 13.66 -10.97
C TYR A 64 -4.03 13.43 -12.28
N PRO A 65 -4.45 12.19 -12.60
CA PRO A 65 -5.13 11.90 -13.86
C PRO A 65 -6.55 12.50 -13.93
N ILE A 66 -6.76 13.45 -14.84
CA ILE A 66 -8.06 14.14 -15.00
C ILE A 66 -8.84 13.61 -16.22
N TYR A 67 -8.14 13.07 -17.23
CA TYR A 67 -8.76 12.60 -18.47
C TYR A 67 -8.07 11.36 -19.06
N ARG A 68 -8.88 10.51 -19.71
CA ARG A 68 -8.48 9.33 -20.50
C ARG A 68 -7.42 8.41 -19.86
N PRO A 69 -7.79 7.64 -18.83
CA PRO A 69 -8.98 7.77 -17.99
C PRO A 69 -8.73 8.73 -16.81
N PRO A 70 -9.79 9.30 -16.19
CA PRO A 70 -9.65 9.99 -14.90
C PRO A 70 -9.21 9.02 -13.80
N ALA A 71 -8.63 9.56 -12.74
CA ALA A 71 -8.25 8.84 -11.53
C ALA A 71 -9.46 8.06 -10.97
N GLN A 72 -9.30 6.75 -10.82
CA GLN A 72 -10.34 5.83 -10.38
C GLN A 72 -9.72 4.53 -9.83
N TRP A 73 -10.56 3.60 -9.41
CA TRP A 73 -10.15 2.31 -8.84
C TRP A 73 -10.77 1.15 -9.61
N SER A 74 -10.03 0.06 -9.74
CA SER A 74 -10.59 -1.20 -10.25
C SER A 74 -11.64 -1.76 -9.27
N PRO A 75 -12.38 -2.82 -9.64
CA PRO A 75 -13.07 -3.64 -8.64
C PRO A 75 -12.08 -4.11 -7.57
N LEU A 76 -12.54 -4.26 -6.34
CA LEU A 76 -11.77 -4.90 -5.28
C LEU A 76 -11.95 -6.41 -5.40
N ILE A 77 -10.86 -7.15 -5.29
CA ILE A 77 -10.87 -8.61 -5.20
C ILE A 77 -10.28 -8.98 -3.84
N GLY A 78 -11.07 -9.68 -3.03
CA GLY A 78 -10.70 -10.07 -1.68
C GLY A 78 -10.91 -11.55 -1.44
N VAL A 79 -10.10 -12.12 -0.56
CA VAL A 79 -10.11 -13.55 -0.25
C VAL A 79 -9.96 -13.74 1.25
N THR A 80 -10.73 -14.67 1.82
CA THR A 80 -10.53 -15.17 3.18
C THR A 80 -9.81 -16.52 3.14
N HIS A 81 -8.73 -16.63 3.89
CA HIS A 81 -7.78 -17.74 3.76
C HIS A 81 -7.05 -18.08 5.06
N SER A 82 -6.30 -19.19 5.07
CA SER A 82 -5.34 -19.58 6.10
C SER A 82 -3.98 -18.92 5.84
N SER A 83 -3.04 -19.06 6.77
CA SER A 83 -1.65 -18.60 6.62
C SER A 83 -0.88 -19.28 5.48
N ASP A 84 -1.42 -20.35 4.88
CA ASP A 84 -0.73 -21.12 3.83
C ASP A 84 -0.92 -20.52 2.43
N TYR A 85 -1.69 -19.43 2.31
CA TYR A 85 -2.00 -18.78 1.05
C TYR A 85 -1.81 -17.28 1.13
N HIS A 86 -1.27 -16.71 0.07
CA HIS A 86 -1.10 -15.28 -0.11
C HIS A 86 -1.55 -14.92 -1.53
N ILE A 87 -2.39 -13.89 -1.66
CA ILE A 87 -2.74 -13.33 -2.98
C ILE A 87 -1.50 -12.63 -3.56
N TRP A 88 -0.84 -11.84 -2.73
CA TRP A 88 0.39 -11.10 -3.00
C TRP A 88 1.11 -10.89 -1.67
N GLN A 89 2.42 -10.66 -1.72
CA GLN A 89 3.22 -10.39 -0.52
C GLN A 89 4.35 -9.41 -0.85
N GLN A 90 4.64 -8.49 0.06
CA GLN A 90 5.74 -7.55 -0.11
C GLN A 90 7.08 -8.31 -0.17
N ASN A 91 7.95 -7.89 -1.09
CA ASN A 91 9.23 -8.53 -1.40
C ASN A 91 9.11 -9.94 -2.01
N GLU A 92 7.95 -10.35 -2.51
CA GLU A 92 7.77 -11.57 -3.30
C GLU A 92 7.33 -11.25 -4.73
N PHE A 93 7.43 -12.20 -5.64
CA PHE A 93 7.04 -12.00 -7.03
C PHE A 93 5.51 -12.06 -7.18
N ALA A 94 4.95 -11.13 -7.96
CA ALA A 94 3.55 -11.19 -8.34
C ALA A 94 3.25 -12.44 -9.18
N SER A 95 2.13 -13.12 -8.90
CA SER A 95 1.63 -14.21 -9.75
C SER A 95 1.17 -13.67 -11.12
N ASN A 96 0.89 -14.57 -12.06
CA ASN A 96 0.33 -14.17 -13.35
C ASN A 96 -1.04 -13.49 -13.18
N GLY A 97 -1.87 -13.99 -12.26
CA GLY A 97 -3.14 -13.35 -11.90
C GLY A 97 -2.96 -11.94 -11.33
N VAL A 98 -2.02 -11.75 -10.40
CA VAL A 98 -1.72 -10.43 -9.84
C VAL A 98 -1.17 -9.50 -10.90
N ARG A 99 -0.28 -9.98 -11.78
CA ARG A 99 0.24 -9.20 -12.91
C ARG A 99 -0.87 -8.68 -13.82
N GLU A 100 -1.74 -9.56 -14.30
CA GLU A 100 -2.84 -9.17 -15.19
C GLU A 100 -3.83 -8.21 -14.53
N PHE A 101 -4.15 -8.46 -13.25
CA PHE A 101 -5.02 -7.60 -12.47
C PHE A 101 -4.39 -6.22 -12.23
N SER A 102 -3.13 -6.19 -11.82
CA SER A 102 -2.40 -4.97 -11.48
C SER A 102 -2.07 -4.14 -12.71
N GLU A 103 -1.91 -4.70 -13.91
CA GLU A 103 -1.65 -3.95 -15.15
C GLU A 103 -2.93 -3.54 -15.90
N LYS A 104 -3.97 -4.39 -15.92
CA LYS A 104 -5.12 -4.23 -16.82
C LYS A 104 -6.46 -4.17 -16.09
N GLY A 105 -6.52 -4.57 -14.81
CA GLY A 105 -7.76 -4.74 -14.07
C GLY A 105 -8.53 -6.02 -14.43
N GLU A 106 -7.88 -6.95 -15.14
CA GLU A 106 -8.47 -8.23 -15.53
C GLU A 106 -8.34 -9.24 -14.38
N ALA A 107 -9.45 -9.56 -13.72
CA ALA A 107 -9.45 -10.40 -12.52
C ALA A 107 -9.56 -11.91 -12.79
N TRP A 108 -9.87 -12.34 -14.02
CA TRP A 108 -10.22 -13.73 -14.32
C TRP A 108 -9.12 -14.73 -13.92
N THR A 109 -7.88 -14.48 -14.32
CA THR A 109 -6.75 -15.36 -14.02
C THR A 109 -6.48 -15.42 -12.51
N LEU A 110 -6.56 -14.28 -11.83
CA LEU A 110 -6.43 -14.20 -10.37
C LEU A 110 -7.51 -15.03 -9.65
N MET A 111 -8.77 -14.90 -10.07
CA MET A 111 -9.88 -15.67 -9.49
C MET A 111 -9.67 -17.18 -9.70
N LYS A 112 -9.14 -17.60 -10.86
CA LYS A 112 -8.80 -19.01 -11.12
C LYS A 112 -7.67 -19.54 -10.25
N GLU A 113 -6.66 -18.72 -9.96
CA GLU A 113 -5.59 -19.08 -9.02
C GLU A 113 -6.14 -19.29 -7.60
N VAL A 114 -7.03 -18.39 -7.15
CA VAL A 114 -7.70 -18.47 -5.84
C VAL A 114 -8.57 -19.73 -5.73
N GLU A 115 -9.41 -20.00 -6.74
CA GLU A 115 -10.25 -21.21 -6.80
C GLU A 115 -9.39 -22.49 -6.72
N ALA A 116 -8.29 -22.54 -7.48
CA ALA A 116 -7.38 -23.68 -7.47
C ALA A 116 -6.69 -23.88 -6.11
N ALA A 117 -6.38 -22.81 -5.39
CA ALA A 117 -5.85 -22.89 -4.03
C ALA A 117 -6.89 -23.45 -3.05
N GLY A 118 -8.15 -23.01 -3.14
CA GLY A 118 -9.25 -23.56 -2.35
C GLY A 118 -9.44 -25.07 -2.56
N GLU A 119 -9.39 -25.54 -3.80
CA GLU A 119 -9.55 -26.97 -4.13
C GLU A 119 -8.35 -27.84 -3.75
N ARG A 120 -7.12 -27.36 -3.99
CA ARG A 120 -5.91 -28.18 -3.87
C ARG A 120 -5.33 -28.23 -2.47
N ILE A 121 -5.29 -27.09 -1.79
CA ILE A 121 -4.62 -26.93 -0.50
C ILE A 121 -5.58 -26.58 0.64
N GLN A 122 -6.87 -26.38 0.34
CA GLN A 122 -7.92 -26.07 1.33
C GLN A 122 -7.63 -24.81 2.18
N SER A 123 -6.74 -23.94 1.68
CA SER A 123 -6.28 -22.74 2.36
C SER A 123 -7.16 -21.54 2.08
N VAL A 124 -8.09 -21.60 1.13
CA VAL A 124 -9.03 -20.52 0.80
C VAL A 124 -10.44 -20.96 1.17
N TYR A 125 -11.17 -20.08 1.85
CA TYR A 125 -12.58 -20.28 2.15
C TYR A 125 -13.50 -19.55 1.17
N GLY A 126 -13.31 -18.23 1.03
CA GLY A 126 -14.23 -17.38 0.28
C GLY A 126 -13.50 -16.37 -0.60
N LEU A 127 -14.00 -16.21 -1.82
CA LEU A 127 -13.65 -15.13 -2.74
C LEU A 127 -14.82 -14.13 -2.75
N PHE A 128 -14.51 -12.86 -2.59
CA PHE A 128 -15.50 -11.79 -2.66
C PHE A 128 -14.99 -10.62 -3.49
N SER A 129 -15.90 -9.78 -3.96
CA SER A 129 -15.56 -8.60 -4.74
C SER A 129 -16.42 -7.41 -4.36
N ALA A 130 -15.87 -6.21 -4.52
CA ALA A 130 -16.62 -4.97 -4.49
C ALA A 130 -16.58 -4.30 -5.87
N PRO A 131 -17.66 -3.60 -6.29
CA PRO A 131 -17.69 -2.88 -7.56
C PRO A 131 -16.56 -1.85 -7.68
N ALA A 132 -16.12 -1.60 -8.93
CA ALA A 132 -15.17 -0.54 -9.23
C ALA A 132 -15.68 0.82 -8.77
N LEU A 133 -14.76 1.69 -8.33
CA LEU A 133 -15.09 3.05 -7.92
C LEU A 133 -14.67 4.04 -9.01
N VAL A 134 -15.65 4.73 -9.58
CA VAL A 134 -15.42 5.81 -10.53
C VAL A 134 -15.04 7.08 -9.76
N GLY A 135 -13.83 7.59 -10.01
CA GLY A 135 -13.25 8.71 -9.26
C GLY A 135 -12.24 8.26 -8.21
N GLY A 136 -11.25 9.11 -7.93
CA GLY A 136 -10.18 8.82 -6.97
C GLY A 136 -10.65 8.83 -5.51
N THR A 137 -11.76 9.52 -5.23
CA THR A 137 -12.40 9.57 -3.91
C THR A 137 -13.80 8.97 -3.92
N GLY A 138 -14.14 8.19 -2.89
CA GLY A 138 -15.45 7.56 -2.76
C GLY A 138 -15.37 6.29 -1.94
N GLN A 139 -16.43 5.48 -1.95
CA GLN A 139 -16.50 4.25 -1.15
C GLN A 139 -17.01 3.08 -1.99
N MET A 140 -16.46 1.90 -1.74
CA MET A 140 -17.01 0.62 -2.19
C MET A 140 -17.13 -0.31 -0.98
N THR A 141 -18.19 -1.13 -0.97
CA THR A 141 -18.49 -2.03 0.15
C THR A 141 -18.70 -3.44 -0.36
N SER A 142 -18.29 -4.43 0.44
CA SER A 142 -18.57 -5.85 0.23
C SER A 142 -18.74 -6.56 1.56
N GLU A 143 -19.34 -7.74 1.54
CA GLU A 143 -19.53 -8.58 2.73
C GLU A 143 -18.81 -9.90 2.54
N PHE A 144 -18.23 -10.42 3.63
CA PHE A 144 -17.54 -11.70 3.61
C PHE A 144 -17.66 -12.42 4.96
N GLU A 145 -17.38 -13.72 4.96
CA GLU A 145 -17.39 -14.55 6.15
C GLU A 145 -15.99 -15.08 6.46
N VAL A 146 -15.69 -15.21 7.75
CA VAL A 146 -14.43 -15.77 8.26
C VAL A 146 -14.70 -16.91 9.25
N PHE A 147 -13.77 -17.85 9.24
CA PHE A 147 -13.79 -19.09 10.02
C PHE A 147 -12.49 -19.19 10.80
N ALA A 148 -12.48 -19.96 11.89
CA ALA A 148 -11.27 -20.10 12.71
C ALA A 148 -10.05 -20.61 11.91
N ARG A 149 -10.26 -21.50 10.92
CA ARG A 149 -9.18 -21.98 10.05
C ARG A 149 -8.78 -21.00 8.94
N HIS A 150 -9.65 -20.06 8.62
CA HIS A 150 -9.51 -19.09 7.53
C HIS A 150 -9.75 -17.68 8.06
N SER A 151 -8.98 -17.31 9.08
CA SER A 151 -9.13 -16.04 9.80
C SER A 151 -8.37 -14.87 9.17
N PHE A 152 -7.59 -15.13 8.12
CA PHE A 152 -6.82 -14.13 7.41
C PHE A 152 -7.62 -13.54 6.25
N LEU A 153 -7.47 -12.24 6.06
CA LEU A 153 -8.02 -11.48 4.96
C LEU A 153 -6.89 -10.90 4.11
N SER A 154 -6.97 -11.13 2.80
CA SER A 154 -6.19 -10.40 1.81
C SER A 154 -7.09 -9.79 0.76
N PHE A 155 -6.70 -8.64 0.21
CA PHE A 155 -7.37 -8.07 -0.95
C PHE A 155 -6.42 -7.21 -1.79
N ILE A 156 -6.84 -6.93 -3.01
CA ILE A 156 -6.12 -6.10 -3.98
C ILE A 156 -7.08 -5.20 -4.76
N VAL A 157 -6.64 -3.98 -5.06
CA VAL A 157 -7.36 -2.95 -5.84
C VAL A 157 -6.34 -2.20 -6.70
N ARG A 158 -6.45 -2.28 -8.03
CA ARG A 158 -5.56 -1.55 -8.95
C ARG A 158 -5.86 -0.05 -8.93
N ILE A 159 -4.79 0.75 -8.96
CA ILE A 159 -4.83 2.20 -9.18
C ILE A 159 -5.01 2.44 -10.68
N VAL A 160 -6.04 3.19 -11.08
CA VAL A 160 -6.36 3.40 -12.49
C VAL A 160 -6.32 4.89 -12.87
N PRO A 161 -5.55 5.31 -13.87
CA PRO A 161 -4.54 4.53 -14.61
C PRO A 161 -3.24 4.39 -13.80
N SER A 162 -2.51 3.30 -14.03
CA SER A 162 -1.13 3.11 -13.58
C SER A 162 -0.43 2.04 -14.44
N PRO A 163 0.92 1.94 -14.39
CA PRO A 163 1.66 0.84 -14.99
C PRO A 163 1.19 -0.50 -14.41
N ASP A 164 1.50 -0.76 -13.14
CA ASP A 164 1.19 -2.01 -12.43
C ASP A 164 0.92 -1.76 -10.93
N TRP A 165 0.42 -0.56 -10.59
CA TRP A 165 0.29 -0.12 -9.20
C TRP A 165 -1.06 -0.50 -8.58
N PHE A 166 -1.03 -0.86 -7.30
CA PHE A 166 -2.23 -1.28 -6.56
C PHE A 166 -2.20 -0.88 -5.09
N LEU A 167 -3.36 -0.93 -4.44
CA LEU A 167 -3.53 -0.95 -3.00
C LEU A 167 -3.99 -2.34 -2.56
N GLY A 168 -3.69 -2.72 -1.34
CA GLY A 168 -4.17 -3.98 -0.80
C GLY A 168 -3.81 -4.16 0.66
N VAL A 169 -4.27 -5.27 1.20
CA VAL A 169 -3.82 -5.84 2.47
C VAL A 169 -3.44 -7.29 2.21
N ASP A 170 -2.32 -7.73 2.76
CA ASP A 170 -1.87 -9.12 2.76
C ASP A 170 -2.02 -9.68 4.18
N SER A 171 -2.68 -10.83 4.29
CA SER A 171 -2.71 -11.70 5.45
C SER A 171 -3.04 -10.99 6.77
N PHE A 172 -4.10 -10.18 6.78
CA PHE A 172 -4.56 -9.54 8.02
C PHE A 172 -5.43 -10.51 8.83
N ASN A 173 -4.97 -10.88 10.03
CA ASN A 173 -5.72 -11.76 10.92
C ASN A 173 -6.85 -11.01 11.64
N LEU A 174 -8.10 -11.44 11.40
CA LEU A 174 -9.31 -10.91 12.02
C LEU A 174 -9.65 -11.56 13.36
N CYS A 175 -8.98 -12.65 13.69
CA CYS A 175 -9.15 -13.37 14.94
C CYS A 175 -8.04 -13.02 15.93
N GLU A 176 -8.41 -12.90 17.21
CA GLU A 176 -7.50 -12.66 18.33
C GLU A 176 -7.87 -13.61 19.46
N GLY A 177 -7.13 -14.73 19.55
CA GLY A 177 -7.44 -15.82 20.47
C GLY A 177 -8.76 -16.49 20.12
N ASP A 178 -9.75 -16.35 21.01
CA ASP A 178 -11.12 -16.88 20.88
C ASP A 178 -12.13 -15.83 20.36
N GLN A 179 -11.69 -14.59 20.12
CA GLN A 179 -12.57 -13.49 19.73
C GLN A 179 -12.30 -12.96 18.33
N TRP A 180 -13.38 -12.50 17.70
CA TRP A 180 -13.35 -11.79 16.42
C TRP A 180 -13.29 -10.30 16.66
N LYS A 181 -12.35 -9.60 16.01
CA LYS A 181 -12.20 -8.13 16.13
C LYS A 181 -13.49 -7.42 15.71
N GLU A 182 -14.05 -6.57 16.57
CA GLU A 182 -15.35 -5.92 16.30
C GLU A 182 -15.27 -4.88 15.17
N SER A 183 -14.24 -4.05 15.17
CA SER A 183 -13.97 -3.10 14.08
C SER A 183 -12.47 -2.84 13.96
N VAL A 184 -12.00 -2.76 12.72
CA VAL A 184 -10.60 -2.47 12.38
C VAL A 184 -10.57 -1.43 11.27
N THR A 185 -9.66 -0.48 11.36
CA THR A 185 -9.39 0.47 10.27
C THR A 185 -7.91 0.43 9.92
N LEU A 186 -7.61 0.27 8.63
CA LEU A 186 -6.25 0.23 8.10
C LEU A 186 -6.08 1.31 7.03
N GLU A 187 -4.97 2.03 7.10
CA GLU A 187 -4.54 2.98 6.07
C GLU A 187 -3.81 2.24 4.96
N LEU A 188 -4.06 2.62 3.71
CA LEU A 188 -3.53 1.95 2.53
C LEU A 188 -2.59 2.86 1.75
N TYR A 189 -1.50 2.25 1.28
CA TYR A 189 -0.43 2.91 0.54
C TYR A 189 -0.15 2.16 -0.76
N PRO A 190 0.31 2.87 -1.81
CA PRO A 190 0.57 2.28 -3.12
C PRO A 190 1.70 1.24 -3.08
N TYR A 191 1.49 0.13 -3.80
CA TYR A 191 2.48 -0.89 -4.10
C TYR A 191 2.69 -0.96 -5.61
N ASP A 192 3.91 -1.33 -5.98
CA ASP A 192 4.35 -1.64 -7.34
C ASP A 192 4.43 -3.17 -7.47
N ALA A 193 3.86 -3.74 -8.54
CA ALA A 193 3.84 -5.19 -8.73
C ALA A 193 5.17 -5.77 -9.25
N GLY A 194 6.06 -4.92 -9.76
CA GLY A 194 7.35 -5.30 -10.32
C GLY A 194 7.25 -5.89 -11.73
N THR A 195 6.18 -5.63 -12.47
CA THR A 195 5.92 -6.21 -13.80
C THR A 195 5.91 -5.19 -14.94
N ASP A 196 5.68 -3.90 -14.64
CA ASP A 196 5.77 -2.80 -15.61
C ASP A 196 6.61 -1.63 -15.04
N SER A 197 7.62 -1.21 -15.79
CA SER A 197 8.60 -0.18 -15.42
C SER A 197 8.17 1.24 -15.82
N GLY A 198 6.89 1.47 -16.11
CA GLY A 198 6.34 2.80 -16.34
C GLY A 198 6.55 3.74 -15.13
N PHE A 199 6.93 4.99 -15.37
CA PHE A 199 7.24 5.93 -14.27
C PHE A 199 6.01 6.71 -13.78
N THR A 200 5.01 6.88 -14.64
CA THR A 200 3.85 7.74 -14.39
C THR A 200 2.54 6.98 -14.51
N PHE A 201 1.47 7.52 -13.91
CA PHE A 201 0.11 6.98 -14.03
C PHE A 201 -0.31 6.64 -15.47
N SER A 202 0.13 7.44 -16.46
CA SER A 202 -0.23 7.30 -17.87
C SER A 202 0.94 6.88 -18.77
N SER A 203 2.00 6.30 -18.20
CA SER A 203 3.11 5.76 -18.99
C SER A 203 2.61 4.64 -19.92
N PRO A 204 3.17 4.54 -21.14
CA PRO A 204 2.93 3.37 -21.98
C PRO A 204 3.50 2.12 -21.29
N ASN A 205 2.95 0.95 -21.62
CA ASN A 205 3.42 -0.31 -21.08
C ASN A 205 4.91 -0.50 -21.40
N PHE A 206 5.70 -0.81 -20.37
CA PHE A 206 7.11 -1.13 -20.48
C PHE A 206 7.47 -2.27 -19.54
N GLU A 207 7.38 -3.51 -20.02
CA GLU A 207 7.62 -4.72 -19.22
C GLU A 207 8.94 -4.69 -18.44
N THR A 208 8.87 -5.00 -17.14
CA THR A 208 10.03 -5.13 -16.24
C THR A 208 10.71 -6.49 -16.47
N ILE A 209 11.94 -6.46 -17.00
CA ILE A 209 12.71 -7.68 -17.33
C ILE A 209 14.12 -7.59 -16.71
N PRO A 210 14.50 -8.52 -15.80
CA PRO A 210 13.66 -9.56 -15.20
C PRO A 210 12.55 -8.97 -14.33
N GLN A 211 11.48 -9.73 -14.09
CA GLN A 211 10.41 -9.31 -13.17
C GLN A 211 11.00 -8.98 -11.80
N ASP A 212 10.58 -7.86 -11.22
CA ASP A 212 10.95 -7.43 -9.89
C ASP A 212 9.93 -7.93 -8.85
N LYS A 213 10.31 -7.84 -7.57
CA LYS A 213 9.43 -8.18 -6.44
C LYS A 213 8.44 -7.05 -6.17
N VAL A 214 7.32 -7.38 -5.56
CA VAL A 214 6.34 -6.39 -5.10
C VAL A 214 7.01 -5.46 -4.09
N THR A 215 6.96 -4.16 -4.34
CA THR A 215 7.57 -3.14 -3.45
C THR A 215 6.58 -2.05 -3.08
N GLN A 216 6.71 -1.53 -1.86
CA GLN A 216 5.89 -0.39 -1.43
C GLN A 216 6.43 0.90 -2.06
N ILE A 217 5.54 1.67 -2.69
CA ILE A 217 5.85 2.98 -3.22
C ILE A 217 5.79 4.01 -2.08
N THR A 218 6.82 4.83 -1.97
CA THR A 218 6.98 5.84 -0.92
C THR A 218 7.21 7.22 -1.52
N SER A 219 7.25 8.27 -0.70
CA SER A 219 7.49 9.64 -1.19
C SER A 219 8.92 9.83 -1.73
N SER A 220 9.85 8.96 -1.35
CA SER A 220 11.28 9.05 -1.69
C SER A 220 11.77 7.93 -2.61
N SER A 221 11.03 6.82 -2.73
CA SER A 221 11.38 5.66 -3.55
C SER A 221 10.15 5.12 -4.30
N PRO A 222 10.21 4.94 -5.64
CA PRO A 222 11.38 5.15 -6.50
C PRO A 222 11.72 6.64 -6.69
N SER A 223 13.02 6.99 -6.74
CA SER A 223 13.51 8.37 -6.59
C SER A 223 13.67 9.18 -7.88
N HIS A 224 13.12 8.71 -9.00
CA HIS A 224 13.23 9.42 -10.27
C HIS A 224 12.27 10.64 -10.27
N PRO A 225 12.71 11.83 -10.75
CA PRO A 225 11.88 13.04 -10.73
C PRO A 225 10.53 12.89 -11.42
N ALA A 226 10.46 12.09 -12.48
CA ALA A 226 9.22 11.84 -13.22
C ALA A 226 8.21 10.96 -12.46
N ASN A 227 8.63 10.22 -11.43
CA ASN A 227 7.75 9.26 -10.74
C ASN A 227 6.56 9.97 -10.09
N SER A 228 5.36 9.44 -10.33
CA SER A 228 4.11 10.07 -9.89
C SER A 228 4.01 10.24 -8.37
N PHE A 229 4.61 9.32 -7.61
CA PHE A 229 4.63 9.37 -6.15
C PHE A 229 5.93 9.93 -5.55
N TYR A 230 6.85 10.47 -6.36
CA TYR A 230 8.06 11.09 -5.84
C TYR A 230 7.80 12.52 -5.36
N TYR A 231 7.71 12.68 -4.04
CA TYR A 231 7.50 13.93 -3.31
C TYR A 231 8.64 14.15 -2.30
N PRO A 232 9.80 14.68 -2.73
CA PRO A 232 11.01 14.74 -1.89
C PRO A 232 10.87 15.63 -0.64
N ARG A 233 9.87 16.53 -0.62
CA ARG A 233 9.56 17.39 0.54
C ARG A 233 8.72 16.67 1.60
N LEU A 234 8.08 15.55 1.27
CA LEU A 234 7.27 14.76 2.19
C LEU A 234 8.10 13.64 2.83
N LYS A 235 8.00 13.50 4.16
CA LYS A 235 8.61 12.39 4.88
C LYS A 235 7.99 11.05 4.49
N ASN A 236 6.66 11.00 4.41
CA ASN A 236 5.86 9.86 4.01
C ASN A 236 4.70 10.35 3.13
N LEU A 237 4.18 9.47 2.28
CA LEU A 237 2.95 9.75 1.54
C LEU A 237 1.77 9.81 2.53
N PRO A 238 0.76 10.67 2.27
CA PRO A 238 -0.53 10.53 2.95
C PRO A 238 -1.18 9.18 2.54
N PRO A 239 -2.12 8.64 3.34
CA PRO A 239 -2.89 7.47 2.93
C PRO A 239 -3.62 7.72 1.61
N MET A 240 -3.51 6.79 0.68
CA MET A 240 -4.18 6.87 -0.63
C MET A 240 -5.56 6.22 -0.60
N GLY A 241 -5.79 5.33 0.36
CA GLY A 241 -7.09 4.77 0.69
C GLY A 241 -7.12 4.32 2.14
N LYS A 242 -8.31 3.90 2.56
CA LYS A 242 -8.54 3.36 3.89
C LYS A 242 -9.50 2.17 3.75
N VAL A 243 -9.29 1.14 4.54
CA VAL A 243 -10.27 0.05 4.66
C VAL A 243 -10.76 -0.03 6.09
N THR A 244 -12.07 -0.11 6.25
CA THR A 244 -12.73 -0.34 7.53
C THR A 244 -13.44 -1.69 7.46
N LEU A 245 -13.08 -2.58 8.38
CA LEU A 245 -13.67 -3.91 8.54
C LEU A 245 -14.55 -3.84 9.79
N THR A 246 -15.84 -4.11 9.63
CA THR A 246 -16.79 -4.07 10.75
C THR A 246 -17.53 -5.40 10.84
N LYS A 247 -17.49 -6.03 12.02
CA LYS A 247 -18.22 -7.26 12.27
C LYS A 247 -19.72 -6.97 12.27
N THR A 248 -20.46 -7.69 11.44
CA THR A 248 -21.91 -7.56 11.34
C THR A 248 -22.56 -8.24 12.54
N LYS A 249 -23.40 -7.50 13.27
CA LYS A 249 -24.20 -8.07 14.36
C LYS A 249 -25.32 -8.90 13.75
N ASN A 250 -25.37 -10.20 14.04
CA ASN A 250 -26.53 -11.02 13.71
C ASN A 250 -27.72 -10.52 14.53
N ASN A 251 -28.66 -9.83 13.88
CA ASN A 251 -29.96 -9.50 14.47
C ASN A 251 -30.74 -10.80 14.71
N GLN A 252 -30.57 -11.43 15.88
CA GLN A 252 -31.69 -12.15 16.48
C GLN A 252 -32.71 -11.08 16.92
N ILE A 253 -33.71 -10.87 16.07
CA ILE A 253 -34.82 -9.96 16.29
C ILE A 253 -35.60 -10.44 17.51
N PHE A 254 -35.37 -9.84 18.68
CA PHE A 254 -36.42 -9.70 19.68
C PHE A 254 -37.21 -8.45 19.32
N SER A 255 -38.34 -8.64 18.64
CA SER A 255 -39.28 -7.59 18.30
C SER A 255 -39.97 -7.08 19.56
N ILE A 256 -39.62 -5.87 19.99
CA ILE A 256 -40.46 -5.05 20.89
C ILE A 256 -40.94 -3.86 20.05
N PRO A 257 -42.26 -3.63 19.92
CA PRO A 257 -42.77 -2.46 19.22
C PRO A 257 -42.63 -1.24 20.14
N MET A 258 -41.97 -0.17 19.66
CA MET A 258 -42.05 1.15 20.30
C MET A 258 -42.47 2.19 19.27
N GLU A 259 -43.60 2.83 19.58
CA GLU A 259 -44.17 4.01 18.91
C GLU A 259 -43.28 5.26 19.09
N PRO A 260 -43.47 6.29 18.24
CA PRO A 260 -42.56 7.41 18.13
C PRO A 260 -42.88 8.51 19.14
N THR A 261 -41.84 9.07 19.76
CA THR A 261 -41.92 10.36 20.45
C THR A 261 -40.86 11.31 19.90
N GLN A 262 -41.33 12.39 19.30
CA GLN A 262 -40.58 13.63 19.10
C GLN A 262 -40.20 14.21 20.47
N PHE A 263 -39.03 14.85 20.60
CA PHE A 263 -38.90 16.24 21.09
C PHE A 263 -37.42 16.73 21.06
N ASN A 264 -37.24 17.82 20.32
CA ASN A 264 -36.38 19.01 20.47
C ASN A 264 -34.97 18.96 21.09
N GLN A 265 -34.02 19.46 20.27
CA GLN A 265 -33.04 20.54 20.51
C GLN A 265 -32.50 20.74 21.94
N THR A 266 -31.18 20.56 22.11
CA THR A 266 -30.21 21.56 22.63
C THR A 266 -28.80 20.93 22.75
N GLY A 267 -27.75 21.74 22.55
CA GLY A 267 -26.33 21.36 22.71
C GLY A 267 -25.52 21.76 21.48
N ASN A 268 -25.10 23.01 21.33
CA ASN A 268 -23.98 23.68 21.99
C ASN A 268 -22.61 23.09 21.63
N GLU A 269 -21.77 23.99 21.14
CA GLU A 269 -20.46 23.86 20.50
C GLU A 269 -19.42 23.16 21.38
N ILE A 270 -18.63 22.25 20.79
CA ILE A 270 -17.15 22.22 20.90
C ILE A 270 -16.62 21.66 19.57
N GLY A 271 -16.01 22.52 18.76
CA GLY A 271 -15.30 22.13 17.55
C GLY A 271 -13.99 21.44 17.89
N ASN A 272 -13.66 20.39 17.15
CA ASN A 272 -12.31 19.84 17.06
C ASN A 272 -11.79 20.07 15.64
N GLU A 273 -11.40 21.33 15.38
CA GLU A 273 -10.54 21.73 14.27
C GLU A 273 -9.07 21.36 14.61
N ILE A 274 -8.67 20.10 14.52
CA ILE A 274 -7.24 19.73 14.61
C ILE A 274 -6.78 18.75 13.51
N GLU A 275 -7.61 18.43 12.51
CA GLU A 275 -7.20 17.45 11.47
C GLU A 275 -7.44 17.92 10.03
N ASP A 276 -7.29 19.23 9.77
CA ASP A 276 -7.35 19.81 8.41
C ASP A 276 -6.16 20.74 8.09
N SER A 277 -5.27 20.99 9.05
CA SER A 277 -4.16 21.94 8.89
C SER A 277 -2.86 21.31 8.38
N LEU A 278 -2.72 19.98 8.43
CA LEU A 278 -1.51 19.29 7.98
C LEU A 278 -1.51 18.96 6.48
N ILE A 279 -2.69 18.83 5.86
CA ILE A 279 -2.85 18.47 4.43
C ILE A 279 -2.69 19.71 3.53
N ASN A 280 -2.99 20.91 4.05
CA ASN A 280 -2.85 22.18 3.33
C ASN A 280 -1.44 22.81 3.42
N SER A 281 -0.46 22.09 3.98
CA SER A 281 0.83 22.67 4.41
C SER A 281 2.01 22.42 3.47
N THR A 282 1.82 21.74 2.33
CA THR A 282 2.92 21.44 1.41
C THR A 282 2.76 22.13 0.05
N PRO A 283 3.31 23.34 -0.11
CA PRO A 283 3.36 24.04 -1.38
C PRO A 283 4.06 23.21 -2.45
N LEU A 284 3.36 22.97 -3.55
CA LEU A 284 3.89 22.31 -4.73
C LEU A 284 4.15 23.33 -5.81
N ASP A 285 5.41 23.62 -6.04
CA ASP A 285 5.82 24.57 -7.06
C ASP A 285 5.65 23.97 -8.44
N CYS A 286 5.35 24.81 -9.42
CA CYS A 286 5.29 24.36 -10.79
C CYS A 286 6.68 23.94 -11.30
N GLU A 287 6.75 22.78 -11.91
CA GLU A 287 7.94 22.27 -12.61
C GLU A 287 7.66 22.24 -14.10
N VAL A 288 8.61 22.74 -14.91
CA VAL A 288 8.49 22.82 -16.37
C VAL A 288 9.66 22.10 -17.04
N SER A 289 9.44 21.64 -18.26
CA SER A 289 10.47 20.99 -19.06
C SER A 289 11.61 21.93 -19.42
N ALA A 290 12.70 21.36 -19.92
CA ALA A 290 13.67 22.11 -20.70
C ALA A 290 12.97 22.77 -21.90
N TRP A 291 13.53 23.89 -22.36
CA TRP A 291 13.07 24.56 -23.58
C TRP A 291 13.26 23.65 -24.80
N SER A 292 12.30 23.72 -25.73
CA SER A 292 12.52 23.22 -27.07
C SER A 292 13.71 23.94 -27.73
N PRO A 293 14.32 23.34 -28.76
CA PRO A 293 15.16 24.10 -29.68
C PRO A 293 14.40 25.31 -30.24
N TRP A 294 15.14 26.35 -30.63
CA TRP A 294 14.55 27.49 -31.30
C TRP A 294 13.92 27.08 -32.64
N GLY A 295 12.69 27.52 -32.89
CA GLY A 295 12.07 27.45 -34.20
C GLY A 295 12.78 28.33 -35.22
N LEU A 296 12.39 28.17 -36.50
CA LEU A 296 12.91 28.99 -37.59
C LEU A 296 12.66 30.49 -37.34
N CYS A 297 13.60 31.32 -37.79
CA CYS A 297 13.45 32.77 -37.71
C CYS A 297 12.35 33.23 -38.68
N LYS A 298 11.23 33.72 -38.16
CA LYS A 298 10.13 34.27 -38.95
C LYS A 298 10.35 35.76 -39.14
N GLY A 299 10.53 36.18 -40.39
CA GLY A 299 10.75 37.59 -40.74
C GLY A 299 11.04 37.75 -42.23
N LYS A 300 11.08 38.99 -42.71
CA LYS A 300 11.58 39.28 -44.06
C LYS A 300 13.09 39.06 -44.08
N CYS A 301 13.60 38.52 -45.19
CA CYS A 301 15.03 38.29 -45.31
C CYS A 301 15.82 39.59 -45.22
N GLY A 302 16.88 39.60 -44.42
CA GLY A 302 17.72 40.80 -44.21
C GLY A 302 17.17 41.79 -43.17
N ASP A 303 15.93 41.62 -42.71
CA ASP A 303 15.34 42.40 -41.62
C ASP A 303 15.37 41.63 -40.29
N SER A 304 15.09 42.31 -39.18
CA SER A 304 14.89 41.65 -37.89
C SER A 304 13.63 40.78 -37.91
N GLY A 305 13.80 39.48 -37.68
CA GLY A 305 12.73 38.52 -37.45
C GLY A 305 12.60 38.10 -35.99
N VAL A 306 11.66 37.19 -35.73
CA VAL A 306 11.41 36.59 -34.42
C VAL A 306 11.44 35.08 -34.55
N ARG A 307 12.17 34.42 -33.65
CA ARG A 307 12.14 32.97 -33.47
C ARG A 307 11.45 32.66 -32.15
N HIS A 308 10.75 31.54 -32.14
CA HIS A 308 9.90 31.11 -31.04
C HIS A 308 10.38 29.77 -30.49
N ARG A 309 10.29 29.57 -29.18
CA ARG A 309 10.48 28.28 -28.53
C ARG A 309 9.44 28.08 -27.43
N THR A 310 9.15 26.83 -27.12
CA THR A 310 8.16 26.47 -26.09
C THR A 310 8.75 25.48 -25.09
N ARG A 311 8.12 25.39 -23.92
CA ARG A 311 8.33 24.33 -22.93
C ARG A 311 6.98 23.97 -22.32
N TYR A 312 6.86 22.79 -21.74
CA TYR A 312 5.61 22.33 -21.17
C TYR A 312 5.71 22.14 -19.66
N ILE A 313 4.56 22.10 -18.98
CA ILE A 313 4.48 21.90 -17.54
C ILE A 313 4.62 20.40 -17.25
N HIS A 314 5.60 20.03 -16.42
CA HIS A 314 5.70 18.70 -15.83
C HIS A 314 4.80 18.55 -14.60
N LEU A 315 4.64 19.63 -13.85
CA LEU A 315 3.90 19.66 -12.60
C LEU A 315 3.14 20.97 -12.44
N GLN A 316 1.82 20.90 -12.32
CA GLN A 316 0.99 22.08 -12.06
C GLN A 316 1.17 22.54 -10.60
N PRO A 317 1.11 23.86 -10.32
CA PRO A 317 1.23 24.37 -8.97
C PRO A 317 -0.01 23.97 -8.14
N ALA A 318 0.21 23.62 -6.88
CA ALA A 318 -0.85 23.27 -5.93
C ALA A 318 -0.51 23.74 -4.51
N ASN A 319 -1.51 23.80 -3.63
CA ASN A 319 -1.35 24.12 -2.20
C ASN A 319 -0.54 25.41 -1.94
N ASN A 320 -0.86 26.49 -2.66
CA ASN A 320 -0.13 27.77 -2.64
C ASN A 320 1.35 27.69 -3.06
N GLY A 321 1.75 26.69 -3.85
CA GLY A 321 3.07 26.64 -4.49
C GLY A 321 3.25 27.66 -5.60
N VAL A 322 4.51 27.88 -6.00
CA VAL A 322 4.89 28.91 -6.99
C VAL A 322 4.29 28.59 -8.36
N VAL A 323 3.62 29.58 -8.96
CA VAL A 323 3.00 29.47 -10.29
C VAL A 323 4.02 29.17 -11.39
N CYS A 324 3.56 28.56 -12.48
CA CYS A 324 4.43 28.22 -13.60
C CYS A 324 5.09 29.44 -14.23
N PRO A 325 6.41 29.38 -14.52
CA PRO A 325 7.06 30.40 -15.32
C PRO A 325 6.55 30.35 -16.79
N PRO A 326 6.83 31.36 -17.63
CA PRO A 326 6.32 31.42 -19.01
C PRO A 326 6.65 30.17 -19.82
N LEU A 327 5.68 29.66 -20.56
CA LEU A 327 5.82 28.43 -21.37
C LEU A 327 6.26 28.71 -22.81
N GLU A 328 6.27 29.97 -23.21
CA GLU A 328 6.61 30.44 -24.54
C GLU A 328 7.66 31.54 -24.42
N GLU A 329 8.60 31.57 -25.36
CA GLU A 329 9.62 32.60 -25.42
C GLU A 329 9.90 32.98 -26.87
N ASP A 330 9.92 34.28 -27.11
CA ASP A 330 10.26 34.90 -28.39
C ASP A 330 11.61 35.60 -28.27
N ASN A 331 12.43 35.48 -29.30
CA ASN A 331 13.71 36.17 -29.37
C ASN A 331 13.94 36.73 -30.77
N LYS A 332 14.63 37.88 -30.84
CA LYS A 332 15.01 38.50 -32.11
C LYS A 332 16.05 37.63 -32.82
N CYS A 333 15.93 37.55 -34.13
CA CYS A 333 16.86 36.84 -35.00
C CYS A 333 16.93 37.53 -36.36
N ILE A 334 17.89 37.15 -37.18
CA ILE A 334 17.96 37.54 -38.59
C ILE A 334 17.82 36.25 -39.39
N PRO A 335 16.89 36.15 -40.35
CA PRO A 335 16.77 34.96 -41.19
C PRO A 335 18.04 34.76 -42.04
N ASP A 336 18.73 33.63 -41.85
CA ASP A 336 19.92 33.24 -42.62
C ASP A 336 19.55 32.32 -43.79
N ASN A 337 20.29 32.38 -44.91
CA ASN A 337 20.10 31.55 -46.11
C ASN A 337 18.68 31.58 -46.72
N CYS A 338 18.16 32.79 -46.93
CA CYS A 338 16.91 32.96 -47.68
C CYS A 338 17.13 32.67 -49.16
N LEU A 339 16.18 31.97 -49.79
CA LEU A 339 16.15 31.72 -51.23
C LEU A 339 15.57 32.91 -52.02
#